data_AF-A0A1U7SY04-F1
#
_entry.id   AF-A0A1U7SY04-F1
#
_cell.length_a   1.000
_cell.length_b   1.000
_cell.length_c   1.000
_cell.angle_alpha   90.00
_cell.angle_beta   90.00
_cell.angle_gamma   90.00
#
_symmetry.space_group_name_H-M   'P 1'
#
loop_
_entity.id
_entity.type
_entity.pdbx_description
1 polymer ?
#
loop_
_entity_poly.entity_id
_entity_poly.type
_entity_poly.pdbx_seq_one_letter_code
_entity_poly.pdbx_strand_id
1 'polypeptide(L)'
;MLQINLNLETDKFGKQISMKVVVIKLERQLTMQNEMRERQMAMQIAWSREFLKYFGTFFGITAISLTAGAIKRKKPALLLPIVPLSFIFTYQYDLGYGTLLERMKGEAEEILEAEKNMLQLPKGMITFESLEKTRREQSKFFTDK
;
A
#
# COMPACT_ATOMS: atom_id res chain seq x y z
N MET A 1 -24.36 9.24 53.26
CA MET A 1 -23.71 10.34 52.53
C MET A 1 -22.24 10.03 52.20
N LEU A 2 -21.36 9.78 53.18
CA LEU A 2 -19.92 9.51 52.95
C LEU A 2 -19.61 8.27 52.06
N GLN A 3 -20.30 7.15 52.26
CA GLN A 3 -20.11 5.94 51.44
C GLN A 3 -20.56 6.08 49.97
N ILE A 4 -21.55 6.94 49.70
CA ILE A 4 -22.01 7.21 48.33
C ILE A 4 -20.97 8.05 47.58
N ASN A 5 -20.36 9.04 48.23
CA ASN A 5 -19.29 9.84 47.63
C ASN A 5 -18.03 9.01 47.34
N LEU A 6 -17.63 8.11 48.25
CA LEU A 6 -16.51 7.18 48.03
C LEU A 6 -16.75 6.24 46.84
N ASN A 7 -17.95 5.68 46.69
CA ASN A 7 -18.29 4.82 45.56
C ASN A 7 -18.37 5.58 44.22
N LEU A 8 -18.81 6.84 44.24
CA LEU A 8 -18.80 7.70 43.05
C LEU A 8 -17.38 8.10 42.64
N GLU A 9 -16.48 8.27 43.61
CA GLU A 9 -15.08 8.63 43.36
C GLU A 9 -14.28 7.43 42.82
N THR A 10 -14.52 6.23 43.34
CA THR A 10 -13.92 4.98 42.80
C THR A 10 -14.41 4.66 41.40
N ASP A 11 -15.70 4.88 41.09
CA ASP A 11 -16.25 4.70 39.74
C ASP A 11 -15.70 5.74 38.75
N LYS A 12 -15.63 7.01 39.15
CA LYS A 12 -14.97 8.07 38.36
C LYS A 12 -13.49 7.76 38.10
N PHE A 13 -12.78 7.26 39.10
CA PHE A 13 -11.38 6.88 38.98
C PHE A 13 -11.19 5.68 38.02
N GLY A 14 -12.03 4.65 38.14
CA GLY A 14 -12.05 3.51 37.22
C GLY A 14 -12.33 3.91 35.78
N LYS A 15 -13.30 4.83 35.57
CA LYS A 15 -13.60 5.40 34.25
C LYS A 15 -12.43 6.21 33.68
N GLN A 16 -11.72 7.00 34.51
CA GLN A 16 -10.52 7.71 34.09
C GLN A 16 -9.37 6.78 33.69
N ILE A 17 -9.14 5.69 34.44
CA ILE A 17 -8.13 4.69 34.08
C ILE A 17 -8.48 4.04 32.75
N SER A 18 -9.73 3.60 32.57
CA SER A 18 -10.19 2.98 31.32
C SER A 18 -10.00 3.91 30.13
N MET A 19 -10.35 5.19 30.27
CA MET A 19 -10.17 6.19 29.23
C MET A 19 -8.68 6.43 28.91
N LYS A 20 -7.81 6.56 29.93
CA LYS A 20 -6.36 6.68 29.73
C LYS A 20 -5.78 5.46 29.02
N VAL A 21 -6.22 4.25 29.37
CA VAL A 21 -5.80 3.01 28.70
C VAL A 21 -6.24 2.97 27.24
N VAL A 22 -7.44 3.43 26.92
CA VAL A 22 -7.93 3.53 25.54
C VAL A 22 -7.08 4.53 24.73
N VAL A 23 -6.79 5.71 25.30
CA VAL A 23 -5.93 6.72 24.64
C VAL A 23 -4.52 6.16 24.38
N ILE A 24 -3.88 5.54 25.38
CA ILE A 24 -2.54 4.95 25.23
C ILE A 24 -2.54 3.85 24.15
N LYS A 25 -3.58 3.03 24.10
CA LYS A 25 -3.72 1.99 23.05
C LYS A 25 -3.86 2.61 21.66
N LEU A 26 -4.65 3.68 21.52
CA LEU A 26 -4.83 4.39 20.25
C LEU A 26 -3.52 5.07 19.79
N GLU A 27 -2.83 5.77 20.69
CA GLU A 27 -1.53 6.39 20.41
C GLU A 27 -0.52 5.34 19.92
N ARG A 28 -0.44 4.21 20.62
CA ARG A 28 0.45 3.11 20.22
C ARG A 28 0.08 2.52 18.86
N GLN A 29 -1.21 2.38 18.56
CA GLN A 29 -1.67 1.92 17.25
C GLN A 29 -1.29 2.90 16.14
N LEU A 30 -1.44 4.21 16.36
CA LEU A 30 -1.04 5.24 15.40
C LEU A 30 0.46 5.24 15.16
N THR A 31 1.26 5.20 16.22
CA THR A 31 2.73 5.13 16.10
C THR A 31 3.16 3.87 15.36
N MET A 32 2.57 2.71 15.70
CA MET A 32 2.86 1.45 15.01
C MET A 32 2.50 1.51 13.52
N GLN A 33 1.37 2.11 13.15
CA GLN A 33 0.99 2.27 11.75
C GLN A 33 1.97 3.15 10.98
N ASN A 34 2.38 4.28 11.57
CA ASN A 34 3.35 5.18 10.96
C ASN A 34 4.70 4.51 10.75
N GLU A 35 5.22 3.84 11.79
CA GLU A 35 6.49 3.12 11.67
C GLU A 35 6.42 1.97 10.66
N MET A 36 5.32 1.23 10.61
CA MET A 36 5.14 0.16 9.61
C MET A 36 5.10 0.72 8.19
N ARG A 37 4.44 1.85 7.98
CA ARG A 37 4.43 2.56 6.68
C ARG A 37 5.84 2.98 6.28
N GLU A 38 6.59 3.60 7.20
CA GLU A 38 7.98 3.99 6.96
C GLU A 38 8.87 2.79 6.63
N ARG A 39 8.75 1.70 7.39
CA ARG A 39 9.48 0.45 7.13
C ARG A 39 9.12 -0.16 5.78
N GLN A 40 7.84 -0.18 5.40
CA GLN A 40 7.41 -0.67 4.10
C GLN A 40 8.01 0.15 2.95
N MET A 41 8.02 1.48 3.07
CA MET A 41 8.66 2.36 2.08
C MET A 41 10.18 2.14 2.01
N ALA A 42 10.85 2.07 3.16
CA ALA A 42 12.28 1.79 3.23
C ALA A 42 12.63 0.44 2.59
N MET A 43 11.82 -0.59 2.84
CA MET A 43 11.97 -1.91 2.22
C MET A 43 11.75 -1.86 0.70
N GLN A 44 10.77 -1.09 0.21
CA GLN A 44 10.54 -0.94 -1.23
C GLN A 44 11.74 -0.30 -1.93
N ILE A 45 12.31 0.76 -1.33
CA ILE A 45 13.53 1.42 -1.83
C ILE A 45 14.71 0.45 -1.79
N ALA A 46 14.92 -0.23 -0.67
CA ALA A 46 16.01 -1.18 -0.50
C ALA A 46 15.91 -2.34 -1.51
N TRP A 47 14.71 -2.87 -1.71
CA TRP A 47 14.45 -3.92 -2.69
C TRP A 47 14.79 -3.45 -4.10
N SER A 48 14.37 -2.24 -4.48
CA SER A 48 14.67 -1.69 -5.81
C SER A 48 16.18 -1.49 -6.02
N ARG A 49 16.89 -1.00 -4.99
CA ARG A 49 18.36 -0.88 -5.02
C ARG A 49 19.05 -2.24 -5.16
N GLU A 50 18.56 -3.26 -4.47
CA GLU A 50 19.12 -4.61 -4.56
C GLU A 50 18.85 -5.23 -5.93
N PHE A 51 17.63 -5.07 -6.45
CA PHE A 51 17.24 -5.50 -7.79
C PHE A 51 18.18 -4.91 -8.87
N LEU A 52 18.49 -3.61 -8.80
CA LEU A 52 19.37 -2.95 -9.76
C LEU A 52 20.78 -3.54 -9.80
N LYS A 53 21.33 -4.04 -8.68
CA LYS A 53 22.67 -4.65 -8.66
C LYS A 53 22.71 -5.91 -9.53
N TYR A 54 21.77 -6.81 -9.31
CA TYR A 54 21.71 -8.09 -10.02
C TYR A 54 21.20 -7.91 -11.45
N PHE A 55 20.10 -7.17 -11.62
CA PHE A 55 19.50 -6.91 -12.91
C PHE A 55 20.40 -6.05 -13.79
N GLY A 56 21.12 -5.06 -13.24
CA GLY A 56 22.07 -4.24 -13.98
C GLY A 56 23.23 -5.04 -14.56
N THR A 57 23.77 -5.99 -13.79
CA THR A 57 24.81 -6.91 -14.27
C THR A 57 24.28 -7.79 -15.40
N PHE A 58 23.09 -8.39 -15.20
CA PHE A 58 22.42 -9.19 -16.23
C PHE A 58 22.12 -8.38 -17.50
N PHE A 59 21.61 -7.16 -17.34
CA PHE A 59 21.29 -6.25 -18.44
C PHE A 59 22.56 -5.88 -19.21
N GLY A 60 23.65 -5.54 -18.53
CA GLY A 60 24.94 -5.23 -19.15
C GLY A 60 25.48 -6.38 -20.00
N ILE A 61 25.52 -7.60 -19.44
CA ILE A 61 25.99 -8.79 -20.17
C ILE A 61 25.10 -9.09 -21.37
N THR A 62 23.77 -9.05 -21.17
CA THR A 62 22.77 -9.28 -22.22
C THR A 62 22.90 -8.25 -23.33
N ALA A 63 23.01 -6.97 -23.00
CA ALA A 63 23.10 -5.88 -23.96
C ALA A 63 24.37 -6.00 -24.82
N ILE A 64 25.52 -6.29 -24.21
CA ILE A 64 26.79 -6.51 -24.93
C ILE A 64 26.66 -7.73 -25.85
N SER A 65 26.12 -8.84 -25.35
CA SER A 65 25.97 -10.10 -26.10
C SER A 65 25.05 -9.93 -27.31
N LEU A 66 23.90 -9.28 -27.13
CA LEU A 66 22.95 -9.01 -28.20
C LEU A 66 23.51 -8.00 -29.22
N THR A 67 24.24 -6.98 -28.76
CA THR A 67 24.90 -6.01 -29.65
C THR A 67 25.95 -6.66 -30.53
N ALA A 68 26.84 -7.46 -29.93
CA ALA A 68 27.82 -8.24 -30.69
C ALA A 68 27.13 -9.20 -31.69
N GLY A 69 26.06 -9.88 -31.26
CA GLY A 69 25.25 -10.75 -32.11
C GLY A 69 24.57 -10.01 -33.27
N ALA A 70 24.02 -8.83 -33.03
CA ALA A 70 23.37 -7.99 -34.03
C ALA A 70 24.34 -7.55 -35.12
N ILE A 71 25.54 -7.12 -34.74
CA ILE A 71 26.61 -6.71 -35.66
C ILE A 71 27.09 -7.91 -36.47
N LYS A 72 27.47 -9.01 -35.80
CA LYS A 72 28.02 -10.21 -36.46
C LYS A 72 27.04 -10.84 -37.45
N ARG A 73 25.76 -10.87 -37.11
CA ARG A 73 24.70 -11.49 -37.94
C ARG A 73 24.02 -10.50 -38.89
N LYS A 74 24.38 -9.21 -38.84
CA LYS A 74 23.71 -8.11 -39.57
C LYS A 74 22.18 -8.10 -39.34
N LYS A 75 21.76 -8.40 -38.11
CA LYS A 75 20.35 -8.50 -37.70
C LYS A 75 20.06 -7.54 -36.55
N PRO A 76 19.70 -6.27 -36.83
CA PRO A 76 19.44 -5.28 -35.78
C PRO A 76 18.22 -5.64 -34.91
N ALA A 77 17.32 -6.49 -35.41
CA ALA A 77 16.18 -7.01 -34.64
C ALA A 77 16.59 -7.76 -33.35
N LEU A 78 17.85 -8.19 -33.20
CA LEU A 78 18.35 -8.77 -31.95
C LEU A 78 18.42 -7.76 -30.79
N LEU A 79 18.39 -6.45 -31.08
CA LEU A 79 18.37 -5.38 -30.06
C LEU A 79 16.97 -5.07 -29.55
N LEU A 80 15.93 -5.57 -30.20
CA LEU A 80 14.53 -5.31 -29.85
C LEU A 80 14.21 -5.58 -28.36
N PRO A 81 14.70 -6.66 -27.71
CA PRO A 81 14.48 -6.86 -26.27
C PRO A 81 15.25 -5.90 -25.36
N ILE A 82 16.28 -5.19 -25.84
CA ILE A 82 17.01 -4.21 -25.02
C ILE A 82 16.10 -3.03 -24.63
N VAL A 83 15.18 -2.64 -25.52
CA VAL A 83 14.25 -1.54 -25.28
C VAL A 83 13.36 -1.79 -24.06
N PRO A 84 12.51 -2.85 -24.00
CA PRO A 84 11.70 -3.08 -22.80
C PRO A 84 12.54 -3.35 -21.54
N LEU A 85 13.73 -3.96 -21.67
CA LEU A 85 14.63 -4.16 -20.52
C LEU A 85 15.17 -2.83 -19.97
N SER A 86 15.47 -1.85 -20.82
CA SER A 86 15.94 -0.54 -20.37
C SER A 86 14.83 0.27 -19.68
N PHE A 87 13.56 0.12 -20.11
CA PHE A 87 12.42 0.69 -19.39
C PHE A 87 12.33 0.14 -17.95
N ILE A 88 12.46 -1.17 -17.76
CA ILE A 88 12.46 -1.78 -16.42
C ILE A 88 13.64 -1.26 -15.60
N PHE A 89 14.84 -1.19 -16.20
CA PHE A 89 16.04 -0.72 -15.51
C PHE A 89 15.88 0.73 -15.03
N THR A 90 15.45 1.63 -15.92
CA THR A 90 15.27 3.07 -15.60
C THR A 90 14.15 3.30 -14.59
N TYR A 91 13.04 2.56 -14.70
CA TYR A 91 11.97 2.60 -13.71
C TYR A 91 12.45 2.20 -12.31
N GLN A 92 13.19 1.08 -12.20
CA GLN A 92 13.76 0.65 -10.92
C GLN A 92 14.81 1.64 -10.41
N TYR A 93 15.59 2.24 -11.31
CA TYR A 93 16.55 3.27 -10.93
C TYR A 93 15.87 4.48 -10.28
N ASP A 94 14.79 4.99 -10.87
CA ASP A 94 14.02 6.11 -10.31
C ASP A 94 13.28 5.70 -9.00
N LEU A 95 12.77 4.46 -8.89
CA LEU A 95 12.22 3.94 -7.63
C LEU A 95 13.25 3.87 -6.49
N GLY A 96 14.47 3.42 -6.77
CA GLY A 96 15.48 3.16 -5.75
C GLY A 96 16.33 4.39 -5.37
N TYR A 97 16.55 5.31 -6.31
CA TYR A 97 17.45 6.45 -6.15
C TYR A 97 16.85 7.79 -6.55
N GLY A 98 15.76 7.80 -7.33
CA GLY A 98 15.14 9.02 -7.83
C GLY A 98 13.96 9.48 -6.98
N THR A 99 13.03 10.18 -7.63
CA THR A 99 11.92 10.90 -6.98
C THR A 99 10.57 10.23 -7.23
N LEU A 100 10.53 9.10 -7.93
CA LEU A 100 9.27 8.43 -8.29
C LEU A 100 8.36 8.16 -7.08
N LEU A 101 8.91 7.69 -5.97
CA LEU A 101 8.11 7.44 -4.75
C LEU A 101 7.58 8.72 -4.12
N GLU A 102 8.30 9.83 -4.23
CA GLU A 102 7.81 11.13 -3.76
C GLU A 102 6.70 11.66 -4.65
N ARG A 103 6.86 11.56 -5.98
CA ARG A 103 5.83 11.94 -6.95
C ARG A 103 4.55 11.12 -6.79
N MET A 104 4.68 9.81 -6.61
CA MET A 104 3.55 8.92 -6.33
C MET A 104 2.81 9.29 -5.04
N LYS A 105 3.52 9.76 -4.01
CA LYS A 105 2.87 10.24 -2.78
C LYS A 105 2.08 11.52 -3.04
N GLY A 106 2.66 12.48 -3.75
CA GLY A 106 1.97 13.73 -4.12
C GLY A 106 0.73 13.46 -4.96
N GLU A 107 0.83 12.58 -5.96
CA GLU A 107 -0.31 12.17 -6.79
C GLU A 107 -1.39 11.45 -5.97
N ALA A 108 -1.00 10.62 -5.00
CA ALA A 108 -1.96 9.98 -4.09
C ALA A 108 -2.67 11.00 -3.19
N GLU A 109 -1.96 12.03 -2.70
CA GLU A 109 -2.55 13.14 -1.93
C GLU A 109 -3.53 13.94 -2.79
N GLU A 110 -3.17 14.26 -4.03
CA GLU A 110 -4.05 14.96 -4.98
C GLU A 110 -5.32 14.16 -5.28
N ILE A 111 -5.21 12.84 -5.51
CA ILE A 111 -6.38 11.98 -5.72
C ILE A 111 -7.30 11.95 -4.50
N LEU A 112 -6.74 11.94 -3.28
CA LEU A 112 -7.51 11.96 -2.03
C LEU A 112 -8.29 13.27 -1.84
N GLU A 113 -7.72 14.39 -2.28
CA GLU A 113 -8.30 15.73 -2.08
C GLU A 113 -9.20 16.16 -3.25
N ALA A 114 -8.72 16.04 -4.49
CA ALA A 114 -9.37 16.57 -5.68
C ALA A 114 -10.26 15.55 -6.41
N GLU A 115 -9.94 14.25 -6.33
CA GLU A 115 -10.59 13.20 -7.12
C GLU A 115 -11.39 12.20 -6.28
N LYS A 116 -11.97 12.65 -5.17
CA LYS A 116 -12.74 11.80 -4.23
C LYS A 116 -13.84 10.96 -4.88
N ASN A 117 -14.36 11.37 -6.04
CA ASN A 117 -15.32 10.59 -6.82
C ASN A 117 -14.74 9.27 -7.35
N MET A 118 -13.43 9.20 -7.68
CA MET A 118 -12.76 7.96 -8.10
C MET A 118 -12.58 6.95 -6.95
N LEU A 119 -12.68 7.41 -5.71
CA LEU A 119 -12.56 6.60 -4.51
C LEU A 119 -13.91 6.02 -4.02
N GLN A 120 -15.01 6.40 -4.66
CA GLN A 120 -16.33 5.90 -4.28
C GLN A 120 -16.48 4.44 -4.72
N LEU A 121 -16.94 3.60 -3.78
CA LEU A 121 -17.22 2.20 -4.06
C LEU A 121 -18.37 2.09 -5.08
N PRO A 122 -18.27 1.19 -6.07
CA PRO A 122 -19.40 0.91 -6.95
C PRO A 122 -20.57 0.37 -6.11
N LYS A 123 -21.73 1.03 -6.22
CA LYS A 123 -22.95 0.87 -5.40
C LYS A 123 -22.94 1.54 -4.01
N GLY A 124 -21.96 2.40 -3.72
CA GLY A 124 -21.86 3.13 -2.46
C GLY A 124 -21.38 2.26 -1.30
N MET A 125 -21.38 2.82 -0.09
CA MET A 125 -21.03 2.04 1.11
C MET A 125 -22.10 0.97 1.35
N ILE A 126 -21.65 -0.24 1.72
CA ILE A 126 -22.53 -1.33 2.15
C ILE A 126 -23.29 -0.85 3.39
N THR A 127 -24.57 -0.50 3.23
CA THR A 127 -25.46 -0.14 4.33
C THR A 127 -26.04 -1.39 4.97
N PHE A 128 -26.41 -1.29 6.25
CA PHE A 128 -27.09 -2.39 6.96
C PHE A 128 -28.32 -2.90 6.21
N GLU A 129 -29.07 -1.99 5.57
CA GLU A 129 -30.23 -2.33 4.75
C GLU A 129 -29.87 -3.17 3.52
N SER A 130 -28.78 -2.84 2.81
CA SER A 130 -28.28 -3.63 1.69
C SER A 130 -27.82 -5.04 2.12
N LEU A 131 -27.25 -5.16 3.32
CA LEU A 131 -26.86 -6.45 3.92
C LEU A 131 -28.07 -7.27 4.35
N GLU A 132 -29.08 -6.65 4.98
CA GLU A 132 -30.32 -7.34 5.34
C GLU A 132 -31.07 -7.82 4.10
N LYS A 133 -31.15 -7.00 3.06
CA LYS A 133 -31.79 -7.37 1.80
C LYS A 133 -31.09 -8.56 1.14
N THR A 134 -29.74 -8.51 1.07
CA THR A 134 -28.93 -9.64 0.57
C THR A 134 -29.14 -10.90 1.41
N ARG A 135 -29.22 -10.79 2.74
CA ARG A 135 -29.47 -11.91 3.66
C ARG A 135 -30.87 -12.52 3.46
N ARG A 136 -31.90 -11.69 3.27
CA ARG A 136 -33.28 -12.13 3.01
C ARG A 136 -33.44 -12.79 1.63
N GLU A 137 -32.72 -12.29 0.63
CA GLU A 137 -32.67 -12.89 -0.70
C GLU A 137 -31.96 -14.24 -0.69
N GLN A 138 -30.83 -14.35 0.02
CA GLN A 138 -30.16 -15.64 0.27
C GLN A 138 -31.07 -16.62 1.02
N SER A 139 -31.75 -16.20 2.09
CA SER A 139 -32.62 -17.11 2.86
C SER A 139 -33.77 -17.66 2.01
N LYS A 140 -34.38 -16.83 1.14
CA LYS A 140 -35.42 -17.28 0.19
C LYS A 140 -34.88 -18.30 -0.81
N PHE A 141 -33.67 -18.11 -1.30
CA PHE A 141 -33.01 -19.04 -2.22
C PHE A 141 -32.75 -20.43 -1.62
N PHE A 142 -32.56 -20.52 -0.29
CA PHE A 142 -32.42 -21.79 0.42
C PHE A 142 -33.75 -22.45 0.80
N THR A 143 -34.87 -21.71 0.73
CA THR A 143 -36.20 -22.28 1.04
C THR A 143 -36.94 -22.82 -0.19
N ASP A 144 -36.49 -22.47 -1.39
CA ASP A 144 -37.12 -22.82 -2.68
C ASP A 144 -36.40 -23.99 -3.40
N LYS A 145 -35.72 -24.86 -2.64
CA LYS A 145 -34.98 -26.04 -3.12
C LYS A 145 -35.31 -27.25 -2.27
#